data_AF-A0A8B7JFP8-F1
#
_entry.id   AF-A0A8B7JFP8-F1
#
_cell.length_a   1.000
_cell.length_b   1.000
_cell.length_c   1.000
_cell.angle_alpha   90.00
_cell.angle_beta   90.00
_cell.angle_gamma   90.00
#
_symmetry.space_group_name_H-M   'P 1'
#
loop_
_entity.id
_entity.type
_entity.pdbx_description
1 polymer ?
#
loop_
_entity_poly.entity_id
_entity_poly.type
_entity_poly.pdbx_seq_one_letter_code
_entity_poly.pdbx_strand_id
1 'polypeptide(L)'
;MQGRSPQLSMELNTGRASPTRLVCDTRLIQKYIGEAKDMEKKMSQCQALPPLSCPMVLPLVDFSLKQWRTKTNETKRQEILCDLALLVGAVTGAQSQVTEECTGRQLSQLHRHANSFLLLLQTFSWEAGPQEPGCSPRSMEQTHITGIFLTYRQLVQGKLRFFFHDLAKDSCEQGQGGGRDLPPRTW
;
A
#
# COMPACT_ATOMS: atom_id res chain seq x y z
N MET A 1 13.28 38.96 -9.83
CA MET A 1 11.97 38.28 -9.80
C MET A 1 12.21 36.78 -9.95
N GLN A 2 12.49 36.06 -8.85
CA GLN A 2 12.63 34.61 -8.86
C GLN A 2 11.55 34.04 -7.93
N GLY A 3 10.46 33.58 -8.54
CA GLY A 3 9.39 32.87 -7.86
C GLY A 3 9.81 31.43 -7.62
N ARG A 4 10.11 31.07 -6.37
CA ARG A 4 10.30 29.68 -5.95
C ARG A 4 8.93 29.10 -5.59
N SER A 5 8.45 28.16 -6.40
CA SER A 5 7.36 27.26 -6.01
C SER A 5 7.78 26.45 -4.77
N PRO A 6 6.92 26.27 -3.77
CA PRO A 6 7.13 25.24 -2.76
C PRO A 6 6.70 23.89 -3.36
N GLN A 7 7.67 23.03 -3.66
CA GLN A 7 7.39 21.60 -3.75
C GLN A 7 7.11 21.10 -2.34
N LEU A 8 5.89 20.62 -2.10
CA LEU A 8 5.56 19.85 -0.92
C LEU A 8 6.05 18.41 -1.14
N SER A 9 7.34 18.17 -0.94
CA SER A 9 7.84 16.83 -0.72
C SER A 9 7.34 16.38 0.66
N MET A 10 6.44 15.40 0.67
CA MET A 10 6.23 14.60 1.88
C MET A 10 7.45 13.69 2.02
N GLU A 11 8.53 14.28 2.54
CA GLU A 11 9.65 13.55 3.07
C GLU A 11 9.15 12.77 4.28
N LEU A 12 9.13 11.44 4.14
CA LEU A 12 9.02 10.54 5.27
C LEU A 12 10.30 10.71 6.09
N ASN A 13 10.30 11.71 6.98
CA ASN A 13 11.42 12.01 7.86
C ASN A 13 11.76 10.73 8.64
N THR A 14 12.94 10.18 8.37
CA THR A 14 13.49 8.93 8.91
C THR A 14 13.86 9.06 10.40
N GLY A 15 13.13 9.88 11.17
CA GLY A 15 13.17 9.90 12.61
C GLY A 15 12.28 8.79 13.17
N ARG A 16 12.76 7.53 13.09
CA ARG A 16 12.26 6.34 13.83
C ARG A 16 10.76 6.40 14.18
N ALA A 17 9.91 6.61 13.18
CA ALA A 17 8.47 6.40 13.36
C ALA A 17 8.32 4.90 13.61
N SER A 18 8.01 4.52 14.85
CA SER A 18 7.75 3.11 15.16
C SER A 18 6.72 2.60 14.14
N PRO A 19 6.93 1.44 13.51
CA PRO A 19 5.97 0.86 12.57
C PRO A 19 4.55 0.82 13.16
N THR A 20 4.44 0.70 14.48
CA THR A 20 3.19 0.80 15.26
C THR A 20 2.48 2.16 15.12
N ARG A 21 3.20 3.29 15.06
CA ARG A 21 2.59 4.63 14.87
C ARG A 21 1.93 4.77 13.50
N LEU A 22 2.51 4.15 12.46
CA LEU A 22 1.96 4.16 11.10
C LEU A 22 0.72 3.29 10.98
N VAL A 23 0.70 2.17 11.71
CA VAL A 23 -0.46 1.28 11.81
C VAL A 23 -1.62 1.95 12.56
N CYS A 24 -1.34 2.66 13.66
CA CYS A 24 -2.40 3.28 14.48
C CYS A 24 -3.04 4.53 13.85
N ASP A 25 -2.40 5.18 12.87
CA ASP A 25 -3.02 6.31 12.17
C ASP A 25 -3.90 5.84 11.00
N THR A 26 -5.16 5.54 11.30
CA THR A 26 -6.15 5.10 10.30
C THR A 26 -6.39 6.12 9.19
N ARG A 27 -6.03 7.40 9.37
CA ARG A 27 -6.14 8.44 8.34
C ARG A 27 -5.13 8.23 7.22
N LEU A 28 -3.99 7.63 7.53
CA LEU A 28 -2.94 7.37 6.55
C LEU A 28 -3.41 6.40 5.47
N ILE A 29 -4.02 5.27 5.85
CA ILE A 29 -4.53 4.31 4.87
C ILE A 29 -5.71 4.88 4.06
N GLN A 30 -6.56 5.71 4.67
CA GLN A 30 -7.63 6.41 3.93
C GLN A 30 -7.07 7.39 2.91
N LYS A 31 -5.99 8.12 3.25
CA LYS A 31 -5.28 8.99 2.32
C LYS A 31 -4.76 8.22 1.11
N TYR A 32 -4.07 7.09 1.33
CA TYR A 32 -3.58 6.25 0.24
C TYR A 32 -4.70 5.68 -0.65
N ILE A 33 -5.86 5.32 -0.08
CA ILE A 33 -7.04 4.91 -0.86
C ILE A 33 -7.51 6.05 -1.77
N GLY A 34 -7.59 7.27 -1.22
CA GLY A 34 -7.96 8.47 -1.98
C GLY A 34 -6.99 8.73 -3.12
N GLU A 35 -5.69 8.73 -2.83
CA GLU A 35 -4.63 8.95 -3.83
C GLU A 35 -4.62 7.84 -4.90
N ALA A 36 -4.90 6.59 -4.55
CA ALA A 36 -5.01 5.50 -5.52
C ALA A 36 -6.17 5.71 -6.52
N LYS A 37 -7.34 6.14 -6.01
CA LYS A 37 -8.50 6.50 -6.85
C LYS A 37 -8.21 7.71 -7.73
N ASP A 38 -7.51 8.71 -7.19
CA ASP A 38 -7.14 9.90 -7.95
C ASP A 38 -6.13 9.58 -9.06
N MET A 39 -5.15 8.72 -8.81
CA MET A 39 -4.20 8.26 -9.83
C MET A 39 -4.92 7.50 -10.95
N GLU A 40 -5.83 6.56 -10.61
CA GLU A 40 -6.65 5.84 -11.60
C GLU A 40 -7.49 6.81 -12.45
N LYS A 41 -8.14 7.80 -11.82
CA LYS A 41 -8.92 8.83 -12.51
C LYS A 41 -8.06 9.75 -13.37
N LYS A 42 -6.87 10.16 -12.91
CA LYS A 42 -5.94 10.98 -13.70
C LYS A 42 -5.40 10.20 -14.90
N MET A 43 -5.19 8.90 -14.75
CA MET A 43 -4.79 8.04 -15.87
C MET A 43 -5.83 8.04 -17.00
N SER A 44 -7.13 8.06 -16.68
CA SER A 44 -8.16 8.17 -17.72
C SER A 44 -8.27 9.56 -18.36
N GLN A 45 -7.60 10.57 -17.80
CA GLN A 45 -7.51 11.93 -18.34
C GLN A 45 -6.23 12.14 -19.17
N CYS A 46 -5.21 11.28 -19.01
CA CYS A 46 -4.07 11.28 -19.91
C CYS A 46 -4.50 10.87 -21.32
N GLN A 47 -3.68 11.19 -22.33
CA GLN A 47 -3.95 10.76 -23.69
C GLN A 47 -4.09 9.23 -23.75
N ALA A 48 -5.06 8.74 -24.51
CA ALA A 48 -5.24 7.31 -24.72
C ALA A 48 -3.96 6.73 -25.34
N LEU A 49 -3.27 5.89 -24.59
CA LEU A 49 -2.07 5.20 -25.05
C LEU A 49 -2.44 3.89 -25.74
N PRO A 50 -1.68 3.49 -26.78
CA PRO A 50 -1.79 2.15 -27.32
C PRO A 50 -1.44 1.10 -26.25
N PRO A 51 -1.85 -0.17 -26.44
CA PRO A 51 -1.38 -1.26 -25.59
C PRO A 51 0.14 -1.34 -25.55
N LEU A 52 0.69 -1.74 -24.40
CA LEU A 52 2.12 -1.99 -24.22
C LEU A 52 2.61 -3.07 -25.18
N SER A 53 3.84 -2.92 -25.69
CA SER A 53 4.46 -3.88 -26.60
C SER A 53 4.86 -5.18 -25.90
N CYS A 54 5.34 -5.07 -24.66
CA CYS A 54 5.59 -6.20 -23.78
C CYS A 54 4.50 -6.24 -22.69
N PRO A 55 3.69 -7.32 -22.63
CA PRO A 55 2.72 -7.50 -21.56
C PRO A 55 3.41 -7.47 -20.19
N MET A 56 2.76 -6.81 -19.24
CA MET A 56 3.17 -6.84 -17.84
C MET A 56 2.38 -7.90 -17.08
N VAL A 57 2.97 -8.43 -16.02
CA VAL A 57 2.34 -9.42 -15.15
C VAL A 57 1.84 -8.71 -13.90
N LEU A 58 0.52 -8.70 -13.68
CA LEU A 58 -0.11 -8.08 -12.53
C LEU A 58 -0.62 -9.12 -11.53
N PRO A 59 -0.62 -8.82 -10.23
CA PRO A 59 -1.29 -9.69 -9.26
C PRO A 59 -2.79 -9.68 -9.51
N LEU A 60 -3.40 -10.85 -9.43
CA LEU A 60 -4.85 -10.99 -9.41
C LEU A 60 -5.33 -10.71 -7.98
N VAL A 61 -5.77 -9.47 -7.75
CA VAL A 61 -6.21 -9.03 -6.43
C VAL A 61 -7.65 -9.46 -6.21
N ASP A 62 -7.84 -10.71 -5.79
CA ASP A 62 -9.10 -11.19 -5.24
C ASP A 62 -9.18 -10.87 -3.73
N PHE A 63 -10.27 -10.24 -3.31
CA PHE A 63 -10.51 -9.94 -1.91
C PHE A 63 -11.87 -10.45 -1.45
N SER A 64 -11.85 -11.42 -0.55
CA SER A 64 -13.03 -11.91 0.16
C SER A 64 -12.84 -11.66 1.64
N LEU A 65 -13.65 -10.78 2.23
CA LEU A 65 -13.59 -10.48 3.65
C LEU A 65 -13.80 -11.74 4.51
N LYS A 66 -14.60 -12.70 4.04
CA LYS A 66 -14.82 -13.99 4.71
C LYS A 66 -13.53 -14.80 4.79
N GLN A 67 -12.82 -14.96 3.67
CA GLN A 67 -11.53 -15.67 3.64
C GLN A 67 -10.43 -14.88 4.36
N TRP A 68 -10.48 -13.55 4.30
CA TRP A 68 -9.50 -12.69 4.96
C TRP A 68 -9.49 -12.89 6.47
N ARG A 69 -10.69 -12.94 7.09
CA ARG A 69 -10.84 -13.10 8.54
C ARG A 69 -10.31 -14.43 9.10
N THR A 70 -10.22 -15.47 8.26
CA THR A 70 -9.72 -16.79 8.70
C THR A 70 -8.20 -16.93 8.60
N LYS A 71 -7.51 -15.97 7.97
CA LYS A 71 -6.04 -15.98 7.81
C LYS A 71 -5.35 -15.36 9.02
N THR A 72 -4.15 -15.86 9.34
CA THR A 72 -3.27 -15.22 10.32
C THR A 72 -2.72 -13.90 9.76
N ASN A 73 -2.25 -13.01 10.63
CA ASN A 73 -1.59 -11.77 10.20
C ASN A 73 -0.34 -12.04 9.35
N GLU A 74 0.40 -13.11 9.64
CA GLU A 74 1.56 -13.48 8.84
C GLU A 74 1.18 -13.91 7.41
N THR A 75 0.15 -14.76 7.25
CA THR A 75 -0.34 -15.13 5.92
C THR A 75 -0.85 -13.91 5.14
N LYS A 76 -1.60 -13.02 5.81
CA LYS A 76 -2.10 -11.77 5.20
C LYS A 76 -0.94 -10.88 4.73
N ARG A 77 0.06 -10.70 5.59
CA ARG A 77 1.28 -9.94 5.29
C ARG A 77 2.00 -10.51 4.07
N GLN A 78 2.22 -11.83 4.06
CA GLN A 78 2.92 -12.50 2.98
C GLN A 78 2.18 -12.33 1.65
N GLU A 79 0.85 -12.52 1.61
CA GLU A 79 0.05 -12.29 0.41
C GLU A 79 0.20 -10.85 -0.12
N ILE A 80 0.15 -9.85 0.75
CA ILE A 80 0.30 -8.45 0.37
C ILE A 80 1.73 -8.17 -0.15
N LEU A 81 2.76 -8.72 0.50
CA LEU A 81 4.15 -8.58 0.04
C LEU A 81 4.33 -9.15 -1.37
N CYS A 82 3.76 -10.31 -1.65
CA CYS A 82 3.83 -10.92 -2.97
C CYS A 82 3.11 -10.08 -4.04
N ASP A 83 1.91 -9.61 -3.73
CA ASP A 83 1.14 -8.74 -4.63
C ASP A 83 1.90 -7.43 -4.92
N LEU A 84 2.46 -6.80 -3.88
CA LEU A 84 3.24 -5.56 -4.01
C LEU A 84 4.53 -5.76 -4.82
N ALA A 85 5.27 -6.85 -4.59
CA ALA A 85 6.49 -7.14 -5.33
C ALA A 85 6.21 -7.29 -6.83
N LEU A 86 5.15 -8.03 -7.18
CA LEU A 86 4.73 -8.20 -8.56
C LEU A 86 4.26 -6.87 -9.18
N LEU A 87 3.48 -6.09 -8.45
CA LEU A 87 3.01 -4.77 -8.90
C LEU A 87 4.17 -3.79 -9.14
N VAL A 88 5.16 -3.72 -8.23
CA VAL A 88 6.35 -2.86 -8.38
C VAL A 88 7.15 -3.27 -9.63
N GLY A 89 7.33 -4.57 -9.86
CA GLY A 89 7.96 -5.10 -11.07
C GLY A 89 7.21 -4.69 -12.34
N ALA A 90 5.88 -4.83 -12.35
CA ALA A 90 5.03 -4.43 -13.47
C ALA A 90 5.12 -2.94 -13.78
N VAL A 91 5.11 -2.09 -12.75
CA VAL A 91 5.22 -0.62 -12.92
C VAL A 91 6.59 -0.25 -13.50
N THR A 92 7.66 -0.87 -13.00
CA THR A 92 9.02 -0.65 -13.52
C THR A 92 9.10 -1.06 -14.99
N GLY A 93 8.51 -2.20 -15.36
CA GLY A 93 8.46 -2.67 -16.75
C GLY A 93 7.54 -1.83 -17.65
N ALA A 94 6.50 -1.20 -17.12
CA ALA A 94 5.65 -0.28 -17.87
C ALA A 94 6.35 1.08 -18.09
N GLN A 95 7.11 1.57 -17.11
CA GLN A 95 7.85 2.83 -17.21
C GLN A 95 8.89 2.84 -18.33
N SER A 96 9.50 1.69 -18.66
CA SER A 96 10.46 1.59 -19.77
C SER A 96 9.81 1.62 -21.16
N GLN A 97 8.48 1.44 -21.23
CA GLN A 97 7.71 1.38 -22.48
C GLN A 97 6.90 2.66 -22.76
N VAL A 98 6.83 3.58 -21.80
CA VAL A 98 6.01 4.79 -21.88
C VAL A 98 6.89 6.03 -22.00
N THR A 99 6.62 6.86 -23.01
CA THR A 99 7.28 8.15 -23.22
C THR A 99 6.38 9.34 -22.88
N GLU A 100 5.08 9.11 -22.71
CA GLU A 100 4.10 10.15 -22.43
C GLU A 100 4.20 10.63 -20.98
N GLU A 101 4.32 11.95 -20.80
CA GLU A 101 4.69 12.55 -19.52
C GLU A 101 3.60 12.43 -18.46
N CYS A 102 2.33 12.62 -18.82
CA CYS A 102 1.19 12.48 -17.90
C CYS A 102 1.17 11.08 -17.27
N THR A 103 1.28 10.06 -18.11
CA THR A 103 1.31 8.65 -17.72
C THR A 103 2.56 8.33 -16.91
N GLY A 104 3.74 8.77 -17.35
CA GLY A 104 5.00 8.57 -16.64
C GLY A 104 4.95 9.16 -15.22
N ARG A 105 4.33 10.34 -15.05
CA ARG A 105 4.09 10.94 -13.73
C ARG A 105 3.17 10.09 -12.85
N GLN A 106 2.06 9.58 -13.39
CA GLN A 106 1.14 8.71 -12.63
C GLN A 106 1.83 7.39 -12.23
N LEU A 107 2.56 6.75 -13.15
CA LEU A 107 3.32 5.52 -12.87
C LEU A 107 4.38 5.74 -11.80
N SER A 108 5.09 6.86 -11.86
CA SER A 108 6.09 7.21 -10.86
C SER A 108 5.49 7.41 -9.46
N GLN A 109 4.28 8.01 -9.39
CA GLN A 109 3.57 8.16 -8.14
C GLN A 109 3.13 6.81 -7.57
N LEU A 110 2.54 5.94 -8.42
CA LEU A 110 2.14 4.60 -8.03
C LEU A 110 3.35 3.78 -7.54
N HIS A 111 4.47 3.80 -8.28
CA HIS A 111 5.71 3.12 -7.90
C HIS A 111 6.16 3.53 -6.49
N ARG A 112 6.22 4.83 -6.20
CA ARG A 112 6.61 5.32 -4.87
C ARG A 112 5.69 4.80 -3.77
N HIS A 113 4.38 4.79 -3.99
CA HIS A 113 3.45 4.32 -2.99
C HIS A 113 3.56 2.81 -2.77
N ALA A 114 3.55 2.01 -3.84
CA ALA A 114 3.65 0.56 -3.77
C ALA A 114 4.98 0.12 -3.12
N ASN A 115 6.10 0.75 -3.51
CA ASN A 115 7.41 0.46 -2.92
C ASN A 115 7.47 0.88 -1.43
N SER A 116 6.81 1.98 -1.04
CA SER A 116 6.74 2.39 0.36
C SER A 116 6.00 1.36 1.22
N PHE A 117 4.87 0.83 0.73
CA PHE A 117 4.16 -0.25 1.43
C PHE A 117 5.00 -1.54 1.49
N LEU A 118 5.69 -1.89 0.40
CA LEU A 118 6.53 -3.07 0.34
C LEU A 118 7.63 -3.02 1.42
N LEU A 119 8.37 -1.90 1.46
CA LEU A 119 9.43 -1.68 2.45
C LEU A 119 8.88 -1.64 3.88
N LEU A 120 7.75 -0.97 4.10
CA LEU A 120 7.11 -0.91 5.41
C LEU A 120 6.76 -2.32 5.91
N LEU A 121 6.16 -3.16 5.07
CA LEU A 121 5.74 -4.52 5.46
C LEU A 121 6.92 -5.49 5.60
N GLN A 122 7.99 -5.30 4.82
CA GLN A 122 9.24 -6.06 4.98
C GLN A 122 9.93 -5.74 6.31
N THR A 123 9.96 -4.47 6.69
CA THR A 123 10.59 -4.00 7.94
C THR A 123 9.70 -4.17 9.18
N PHE A 124 8.41 -4.43 9.00
CA PHE A 124 7.49 -4.75 10.09
C PHE A 124 7.85 -6.12 10.68
N SER A 125 8.63 -6.15 11.76
CA SER A 125 8.97 -7.37 12.48
C SER A 125 7.84 -7.80 13.40
N TRP A 126 7.17 -8.90 13.06
CA TRP A 126 6.38 -9.70 14.00
C TRP A 126 7.31 -10.75 14.61
N GLU A 127 7.05 -11.22 15.84
CA GLU A 127 7.76 -12.35 16.45
C GLU A 127 7.79 -13.51 15.43
N ALA A 128 9.00 -13.86 14.97
CA ALA A 128 9.19 -14.69 13.79
C ALA A 128 8.57 -16.09 13.98
N GLY A 129 7.36 -16.27 13.43
CA GLY A 129 6.84 -17.59 13.12
C GLY A 129 7.63 -18.21 11.97
N PRO A 130 7.48 -19.52 11.71
CA PRO A 130 8.14 -20.18 10.58
C PRO A 130 7.85 -19.41 9.29
N GLN A 131 8.92 -18.94 8.64
CA GLN A 131 8.82 -18.22 7.37
C GLN A 131 8.35 -19.22 6.31
N GLU A 132 7.08 -19.13 5.92
CA GLU A 132 6.54 -19.98 4.86
C GLU A 132 7.29 -19.72 3.54
N PRO A 133 7.71 -20.77 2.83
CA PRO A 133 8.53 -20.62 1.65
C PRO A 133 7.70 -20.13 0.45
N GLY A 134 8.10 -18.99 -0.09
CA GLY A 134 7.84 -18.59 -1.47
C GLY A 134 6.58 -17.75 -1.71
N CYS A 135 6.76 -16.68 -2.49
CA CYS A 135 5.68 -15.93 -3.10
C CYS A 135 5.23 -16.61 -4.39
N SER A 136 4.00 -17.13 -4.41
CA SER A 136 3.32 -17.51 -5.66
C SER A 136 1.98 -16.78 -5.75
N PRO A 137 1.99 -15.45 -6.00
CA PRO A 137 0.76 -14.71 -6.20
C PRO A 137 0.08 -15.20 -7.48
N ARG A 138 -1.25 -15.35 -7.44
CA ARG A 138 -2.01 -15.51 -8.68
C ARG A 138 -1.78 -14.28 -9.53
N SER A 139 -1.52 -14.47 -10.81
CA SER A 139 -1.16 -13.37 -11.70
C SER A 139 -1.93 -13.46 -13.01
N MET A 140 -1.95 -12.32 -13.72
CA MET A 140 -2.51 -12.20 -15.06
C MET A 140 -1.63 -11.32 -15.91
N GLU A 141 -1.58 -11.61 -17.20
CA GLU A 141 -0.96 -10.71 -18.18
C GLU A 141 -1.89 -9.52 -18.48
N GLN A 142 -1.30 -8.35 -18.68
CA GLN A 142 -2.00 -7.12 -19.00
C GLN A 142 -1.19 -6.29 -19.97
N THR A 143 -1.86 -5.69 -20.95
CA THR A 143 -1.23 -4.80 -21.93
C THR A 143 -1.69 -3.35 -21.78
N HIS A 144 -2.83 -3.11 -21.12
CA HIS A 144 -3.32 -1.76 -20.89
C HIS A 144 -2.82 -1.20 -19.56
N ILE A 145 -2.17 -0.04 -19.62
CA ILE A 145 -1.61 0.68 -18.46
C ILE A 145 -2.66 0.96 -17.38
N THR A 146 -3.90 1.24 -17.79
CA THR A 146 -5.03 1.45 -16.87
C THR A 146 -5.23 0.28 -15.91
N GLY A 147 -4.90 -0.95 -16.32
CA GLY A 147 -4.96 -2.13 -15.49
C GLY A 147 -4.08 -2.05 -14.24
N ILE A 148 -2.89 -1.45 -14.33
CA ILE A 148 -1.97 -1.29 -13.18
C ILE A 148 -2.63 -0.45 -12.08
N PHE A 149 -3.25 0.66 -12.46
CA PHE A 149 -3.90 1.57 -11.53
C PHE A 149 -5.13 0.94 -10.87
N LEU A 150 -5.92 0.19 -11.64
CA LEU A 150 -7.05 -0.57 -11.12
C LEU A 150 -6.58 -1.61 -10.09
N THR A 151 -5.56 -2.41 -10.43
CA THR A 151 -4.97 -3.42 -9.53
C THR A 151 -4.44 -2.78 -8.25
N TYR A 152 -3.70 -1.68 -8.35
CA TYR A 152 -3.19 -0.96 -7.19
C TYR A 152 -4.33 -0.46 -6.29
N ARG A 153 -5.36 0.16 -6.87
CA ARG A 153 -6.53 0.63 -6.12
C ARG A 153 -7.22 -0.53 -5.38
N GLN A 154 -7.42 -1.66 -6.05
CA GLN A 154 -8.04 -2.85 -5.45
C GLN A 154 -7.22 -3.38 -4.28
N LEU A 155 -5.89 -3.42 -4.42
CA LEU A 155 -4.98 -3.85 -3.36
C LEU A 155 -5.06 -2.94 -2.12
N VAL A 156 -5.03 -1.62 -2.35
CA VAL A 156 -5.07 -0.61 -1.27
C VAL A 156 -6.44 -0.59 -0.59
N GLN A 157 -7.53 -0.61 -1.36
CA GLN A 157 -8.90 -0.55 -0.83
C GLN A 157 -9.35 -1.86 -0.16
N GLY A 158 -8.79 -3.00 -0.60
CA GLY A 158 -9.04 -4.34 -0.06
C GLY A 158 -7.99 -4.75 0.95
N LYS A 159 -7.08 -5.65 0.52
CA LYS A 159 -6.12 -6.34 1.41
C LYS A 159 -5.39 -5.39 2.35
N LEU A 160 -4.77 -4.31 1.85
CA LEU A 160 -4.03 -3.35 2.69
C LEU A 160 -4.92 -2.64 3.70
N ARG A 161 -6.10 -2.13 3.30
CA ARG A 161 -7.04 -1.48 4.22
C ARG A 161 -7.40 -2.37 5.40
N PHE A 162 -7.78 -3.61 5.11
CA PHE A 162 -8.20 -4.56 6.15
C PHE A 162 -7.00 -5.06 6.96
N PHE A 163 -5.84 -5.23 6.35
CA PHE A 163 -4.62 -5.58 7.06
C PHE A 163 -4.23 -4.53 8.09
N PHE A 164 -4.19 -3.25 7.71
CA PHE A 164 -3.87 -2.15 8.62
C PHE A 164 -4.90 -2.03 9.74
N HIS A 165 -6.18 -2.30 9.45
CA HIS A 165 -7.22 -2.36 10.47
C HIS A 165 -6.97 -3.49 11.48
N ASP A 166 -6.64 -4.70 11.00
CA ASP A 166 -6.34 -5.85 11.87
C ASP A 166 -5.11 -5.56 12.75
N LEU A 167 -4.04 -5.01 12.16
CA LEU A 167 -2.85 -4.62 12.91
C LEU A 167 -3.12 -3.52 13.94
N ALA A 168 -3.98 -2.56 13.61
CA ALA A 168 -4.33 -1.47 14.53
C ALA A 168 -5.12 -1.98 15.74
N LYS A 169 -6.02 -2.94 15.52
CA LYS A 169 -6.74 -3.60 16.61
C LYS A 169 -5.77 -4.30 17.56
N ASP A 170 -4.82 -5.06 17.01
CA ASP A 170 -3.88 -5.84 17.81
C ASP A 170 -2.84 -4.98 18.54
N SER A 171 -2.47 -3.83 17.96
CA SER A 171 -1.33 -3.03 18.44
C SER A 171 -1.69 -1.71 19.14
N CYS A 172 -2.89 -1.16 18.91
CA CYS A 172 -3.28 0.18 19.36
C CYS A 172 -4.33 0.17 20.49
N GLU A 173 -5.07 -0.95 20.66
CA GLU A 173 -6.08 -1.08 21.73
C GLU A 173 -5.47 -1.34 23.13
N GLN A 174 -4.16 -1.60 23.26
CA GLN A 174 -3.48 -1.76 24.56
C GLN A 174 -3.16 -0.44 25.30
N GLY A 175 -3.45 0.73 24.73
CA GLY A 175 -3.07 2.04 25.28
C GLY A 175 -4.14 2.79 26.08
N GLN A 176 -5.28 2.18 26.42
CA GLN A 176 -6.41 2.88 27.05
C GLN A 176 -6.89 2.27 28.39
N GLY A 177 -5.98 1.59 29.11
CA GLY A 177 -6.26 0.95 30.41
C GLY A 177 -5.39 1.44 31.57
N GLY A 178 -4.88 2.67 31.53
CA GLY A 178 -4.00 3.21 32.57
C GLY A 178 -4.47 4.57 33.09
N GLY A 179 -5.35 4.57 34.10
CA GLY A 179 -5.64 5.79 34.85
C GLY A 179 -7.07 5.88 35.34
N ARG A 180 -7.37 5.23 36.47
CA ARG A 180 -8.28 5.70 37.53
C ARG A 180 -8.28 4.69 38.68
N ASP A 181 -7.25 4.78 39.51
CA ASP A 181 -7.38 4.44 40.93
C ASP A 181 -6.83 5.64 41.71
N LEU A 182 -7.69 6.62 41.95
CA LEU A 182 -7.48 7.56 43.06
C LEU A 182 -7.93 6.83 44.33
N PRO A 183 -7.13 6.79 45.40
CA PRO A 183 -7.61 6.29 46.68
C PRO A 183 -8.68 7.23 47.23
N PRO A 184 -9.73 6.71 47.91
CA PRO A 184 -10.75 7.54 48.51
C PRO A 184 -10.13 8.36 49.64
N ARG A 185 -10.26 9.69 49.56
CA ARG A 185 -10.05 10.59 50.69
C ARG A 185 -11.18 10.38 51.68
N THR A 186 -10.88 9.80 52.83
CA THR A 186 -11.72 9.85 54.02
C THR A 186 -11.26 11.01 54.90
N TRP A 187 -12.22 11.83 55.34
CA TRP A 187 -12.07 12.93 56.29
C TRP A 187 -11.78 12.41 57.70
#